data_AF-A0A952FW29-F1
#
_entry.id   AF-A0A952FW29-F1
#
_cell.length_a   1.000
_cell.length_b   1.000
_cell.length_c   1.000
_cell.angle_alpha   90.00
_cell.angle_beta   90.00
_cell.angle_gamma   90.00
#
_symmetry.space_group_name_H-M   'P 1'
#
loop_
_entity.id
_entity.type
_entity.pdbx_description
1 polymer ?
#
loop_
_entity_poly.entity_id
_entity_poly.type
_entity_poly.pdbx_seq_one_letter_code
_entity_poly.pdbx_strand_id
1 'polypeptide(L)' 'LYERGEGVPLDPSEAYKWLSIAARSGDKDAAREATALRQDLSEAQRQKADAAVAAFKPAGEVASANP' A
#
# COMPACT_ATOMS: atom_id res chain seq x y z
N LEU A 1 -8.92 -21.15 -6.67
CA LEU A 1 -7.71 -21.34 -5.85
C LEU A 1 -6.62 -20.43 -6.43
N TYR A 2 -6.56 -19.17 -6.01
CA TYR A 2 -5.45 -18.26 -6.36
C TYR A 2 -4.28 -18.52 -5.41
N GLU A 3 -3.87 -19.78 -5.36
CA GLU A 3 -2.74 -20.22 -4.56
C GLU A 3 -1.47 -19.97 -5.39
N ARG A 4 -0.59 -19.14 -4.83
CA ARG A 4 0.80 -18.91 -5.27
C ARG A 4 0.98 -18.02 -6.50
N GLY A 5 0.52 -16.78 -6.39
CA GLY A 5 1.29 -15.67 -6.97
C GLY A 5 2.19 -15.16 -5.85
N GLU A 6 3.48 -15.47 -5.92
CA GLU A 6 4.51 -15.02 -4.98
C GLU A 6 4.37 -13.51 -4.77
N GLY A 7 3.90 -13.13 -3.58
CA GLY A 7 3.55 -11.77 -3.19
C GLY A 7 4.76 -10.87 -2.97
N VAL A 8 5.72 -10.89 -3.88
CA VAL A 8 6.72 -9.83 -3.99
C VAL A 8 6.22 -8.89 -5.06
N PRO A 9 5.71 -7.70 -4.71
CA PRO A 9 5.55 -6.63 -5.69
C PRO A 9 6.91 -6.43 -6.38
N LEU A 10 6.98 -6.86 -7.65
CA LEU A 10 8.18 -6.74 -8.50
C LEU A 10 8.64 -5.28 -8.61
N ASP A 11 7.73 -4.34 -8.37
CA ASP A 11 8.00 -2.92 -8.33
C ASP A 11 8.04 -2.41 -6.88
N PRO A 12 9.18 -1.84 -6.44
CA PRO A 12 9.31 -1.18 -5.14
C PRO A 12 8.24 -0.11 -4.88
N SER A 13 7.70 0.52 -5.92
CA SER A 13 6.63 1.52 -5.78
C SER A 13 5.29 0.88 -5.44
N GLU A 14 5.00 -0.32 -5.95
CA GLU A 14 3.81 -1.07 -5.61
C GLU A 14 3.92 -1.68 -4.20
N ALA A 15 5.11 -2.13 -3.82
CA ALA A 15 5.43 -2.55 -2.46
C ALA A 15 5.13 -1.44 -1.46
N TYR A 16 5.72 -0.28 -1.69
CA TYR A 16 5.55 0.89 -0.84
C TYR A 16 4.08 1.33 -0.75
N LYS A 17 3.31 1.24 -1.85
CA LYS A 17 1.86 1.51 -1.84
C LYS A 17 1.12 0.58 -0.89
N TRP A 18 1.28 -0.74 -1.03
CA TRP A 18 0.56 -1.70 -0.19
C TRP A 18 0.94 -1.60 1.28
N LEU A 19 2.24 -1.42 1.56
CA LEU A 19 2.75 -1.23 2.91
C LEU A 19 2.21 0.08 3.53
N SER A 20 2.14 1.16 2.75
CA SER A 20 1.56 2.43 3.22
C SER A 20 0.06 2.32 3.51
N ILE A 21 -0.68 1.54 2.71
CA ILE A 21 -2.09 1.25 2.97
C ILE A 21 -2.24 0.43 4.27
N ALA A 22 -1.44 -0.61 4.46
CA ALA A 22 -1.45 -1.42 5.68
C ALA A 22 -1.05 -0.58 6.92
N ALA A 23 -0.06 0.30 6.78
CA ALA A 23 0.36 1.24 7.83
C ALA A 23 -0.78 2.16 8.29
N ARG A 24 -1.63 2.63 7.36
CA ARG A 24 -2.84 3.42 7.68
C ARG A 24 -3.87 2.64 8.49
N SER A 25 -3.89 1.31 8.35
CA SER A 25 -4.74 0.41 9.14
C SER A 25 -4.15 0.07 10.52
N GLY A 26 -2.98 0.62 10.87
CA GLY A 26 -2.31 0.41 12.16
C GLY A 26 -1.20 -0.64 12.15
N ASP A 27 -0.84 -1.18 10.98
CA ASP A 27 0.26 -2.13 10.85
C ASP A 27 1.62 -1.42 11.00
N LYS A 28 2.28 -1.63 12.13
CA LYS A 28 3.55 -0.99 12.47
C LYS A 28 4.72 -1.57 11.68
N ASP A 29 4.66 -2.83 11.31
CA ASP A 29 5.73 -3.46 10.53
C ASP A 29 5.65 -2.99 9.09
N ALA A 30 4.44 -2.90 8.53
CA ALA A 30 4.23 -2.27 7.24
C ALA A 30 4.68 -0.80 7.21
N ALA A 31 4.45 -0.04 8.28
CA ALA A 31 4.95 1.34 8.38
C ALA A 31 6.48 1.43 8.34
N ARG A 32 7.18 0.51 9.01
CA ARG A 32 8.65 0.44 9.02
C ARG A 32 9.18 0.09 7.63
N GLU A 33 8.61 -0.94 7.00
CA GLU A 33 9.01 -1.38 5.67
C GLU A 33 8.72 -0.30 4.61
N ALA A 34 7.55 0.35 4.66
CA ALA A 34 7.24 1.48 3.79
C ALA A 34 8.27 2.61 3.94
N THR A 35 8.68 2.91 5.16
CA THR A 35 9.68 3.95 5.41
C THR A 35 11.04 3.58 4.82
N ALA A 36 11.46 2.32 4.93
CA ALA A 36 12.69 1.84 4.32
C ALA A 36 12.64 1.93 2.78
N LEU A 37 11.58 1.39 2.16
CA LEU A 37 11.37 1.45 0.72
C LEU A 37 11.31 2.90 0.19
N ARG A 38 10.71 3.82 0.94
CA ARG A 38 10.63 5.24 0.56
C ARG A 38 12.01 5.86 0.33
N GLN A 39 13.04 5.41 1.04
CA GLN A 39 14.42 5.91 0.88
C GLN A 39 15.06 5.44 -0.43
N ASP A 40 14.72 4.23 -0.89
CA ASP A 40 15.25 3.64 -2.12
C ASP A 40 14.49 4.09 -3.38
N LEU A 41 13.26 4.58 -3.22
CA LEU A 41 12.44 5.08 -4.32
C LEU A 41 12.92 6.44 -4.85
N SER A 42 12.79 6.64 -6.15
CA SER A 42 12.90 7.99 -6.74
C SER A 42 11.71 8.86 -6.34
N GLU A 43 11.90 10.17 -6.42
CA GLU A 43 10.83 11.16 -6.15
C GLU A 43 9.57 10.89 -6.99
N ALA A 44 9.73 10.55 -8.27
CA ALA A 44 8.63 10.23 -9.16
C ALA A 44 7.86 8.97 -8.73
N GLN A 45 8.57 7.93 -8.27
CA GLN A 45 7.95 6.71 -7.78
C GLN A 45 7.23 6.94 -6.44
N ARG A 46 7.83 7.71 -5.53
CA ARG A 46 7.18 8.12 -4.28
C ARG A 46 5.90 8.87 -4.55
N GLN A 47 5.92 9.87 -5.42
CA GLN A 47 4.73 10.66 -5.75
C GLN A 47 3.62 9.80 -6.36
N LYS A 48 3.96 8.89 -7.29
CA LYS A 48 2.98 7.95 -7.85
C LYS A 48 2.35 7.07 -6.79
N ALA A 49 3.17 6.51 -5.90
CA ALA A 49 2.69 5.61 -4.87
C ALA A 49 1.91 6.35 -3.78
N ASP A 50 2.36 7.52 -3.33
CA ASP A 50 1.64 8.38 -2.38
C ASP A 50 0.28 8.80 -2.95
N ALA A 51 0.22 9.17 -4.24
CA ALA A 51 -1.03 9.45 -4.93
C ALA A 51 -1.96 8.22 -5.00
N ALA A 52 -1.40 7.04 -5.28
CA ALA A 52 -2.17 5.79 -5.30
C ALA A 52 -2.67 5.39 -3.90
N VAL A 53 -1.89 5.62 -2.84
CA VAL A 53 -2.29 5.41 -1.44
C VAL A 53 -3.42 6.37 -1.07
N ALA A 54 -3.31 7.66 -1.45
CA ALA A 54 -4.34 8.66 -1.20
C ALA A 54 -5.64 8.35 -1.94
N ALA A 55 -5.55 7.84 -3.18
CA ALA A 55 -6.69 7.42 -3.98
C ALA A 55 -7.29 6.08 -3.52
N PHE A 56 -6.54 5.26 -2.77
CA PHE A 56 -7.02 3.98 -2.28
C PHE A 56 -8.06 4.18 -1.18
N LYS A 57 -9.30 3.79 -1.49
CA LYS A 57 -10.40 3.68 -0.54
C LYS A 57 -10.53 2.22 -0.12
N PRO A 58 -10.31 1.87 1.15
CA PRO A 58 -10.54 0.49 1.60
C PRO A 58 -12.02 0.16 1.42
N ALA A 59 -12.32 -1.00 0.83
CA ALA A 59 -13.70 -1.47 0.63
C ALA A 59 -14.47 -1.72 1.96
N GLY A 60 -13.83 -1.51 3.12
CA GLY A 60 -14.45 -1.59 4.44
C GLY A 60 -15.29 -0.38 4.85
N GLU A 61 -15.26 0.73 4.09
CA GLU A 61 -16.13 1.91 4.35
C GLU A 61 -17.32 2.00 3.37
N VAL A 62 -17.70 0.86 2.77
CA VAL A 62 -18.97 0.69 2.03
C VAL A 62 -19.73 -0.54 2.57
N ALA A 63 -19.85 -0.64 3.89
CA ALA A 63 -20.68 -1.66 4.54
C ALA A 63 -21.55 -1.10 5.68
N SER A 64 -21.95 0.17 5.59
CA SER A 64 -22.91 0.78 6.52
C SER A 64 -23.85 1.75 5.82
N ALA A 65 -24.38 1.35 4.67
CA ALA A 65 -25.52 2.03 4.06
C ALA A 65 -26.24 1.06 3.12
N ASN A 66 -27.08 0.20 3.69
CA ASN A 66 -28.23 -0.29 2.94
C ASN A 66 -29.47 -0.01 3.80
N PRO A 67 -30.39 0.87 3.34
CA PRO A 67 -31.63 1.18 4.06
C PRO A 67 -32.62 0.00 4.06
#